data_AF-A0A7S3WP97-F1
#
_entry.id   AF-A0A7S3WP97-F1
#
_cell.length_a   1.000
_cell.length_b   1.000
_cell.length_c   1.000
_cell.angle_alpha   90.00
_cell.angle_beta   90.00
_cell.angle_gamma   90.00
#
_symmetry.space_group_name_H-M   'P 1'
#
loop_
_entity.id
_entity.type
_entity.pdbx_description
1 polymer ?
#
loop_
_entity_poly.entity_id
_entity_poly.type
_entity_poly.pdbx_seq_one_letter_code
_entity_poly.pdbx_strand_id
1 'polypeptide(L)'
;GEELDAGFSLFISGSWNGFRKMQEMELQEDGSYMVTVVMCETRAESFYLCLNENPAYRIYPACNNADDKIWIHGPDANEEGKRWIIDGRDDEVPAGTCYQIKFWWGWERKRISWEEVSPKHAELAIKSEHSYFVSGTWTTNGLQAMTK
;
A
#
# COMPACT_ATOMS: atom_id res chain seq x y z
N GLY A 1 10.50 -14.74 -9.52
CA GLY A 1 11.32 -13.56 -9.22
C GLY A 1 12.66 -14.02 -8.73
N GLU A 2 13.55 -13.09 -8.44
CA GLU A 2 14.76 -13.37 -7.66
C GLU A 2 14.52 -12.95 -6.22
N GLU A 3 15.16 -13.66 -5.29
CA GLU A 3 15.15 -13.30 -3.88
C GLU A 3 16.10 -12.11 -3.65
N LEU A 4 15.74 -11.23 -2.73
CA LEU A 4 16.64 -10.21 -2.21
C LEU A 4 17.84 -10.87 -1.51
N ASP A 5 18.98 -10.19 -1.51
CA ASP A 5 20.16 -10.67 -0.79
C ASP A 5 19.85 -10.88 0.70
N ALA A 6 20.53 -11.88 1.30
CA ALA A 6 20.43 -12.18 2.72
C ALA A 6 20.79 -10.93 3.55
N GLY A 7 19.78 -10.33 4.18
CA GLY A 7 19.91 -9.08 4.97
C GLY A 7 18.94 -7.96 4.58
N PHE A 8 18.14 -8.14 3.52
CA PHE A 8 17.06 -7.21 3.18
C PHE A 8 15.68 -7.83 3.41
N SER A 9 14.85 -7.12 4.16
CA SER A 9 13.41 -7.36 4.28
C SER A 9 12.65 -6.31 3.47
N LEU A 10 11.62 -6.74 2.76
CA LEU A 10 10.76 -5.85 1.97
C LEU A 10 9.52 -5.49 2.79
N PHE A 11 9.19 -4.21 2.81
CA PHE A 11 8.04 -3.68 3.55
C PHE A 11 7.12 -2.88 2.64
N ILE A 12 5.85 -2.81 3.02
CA ILE A 12 4.83 -1.97 2.41
C ILE A 12 4.33 -0.91 3.40
N SER A 13 4.07 0.30 2.91
CA SER A 13 3.41 1.36 3.67
C SER A 13 2.26 1.92 2.85
N GLY A 14 1.05 1.95 3.43
CA GLY A 14 -0.16 2.34 2.73
C GLY A 14 -1.14 3.16 3.57
N SER A 15 -2.12 3.74 2.89
CA SER A 15 -3.14 4.59 3.52
C SER A 15 -4.13 3.83 4.41
N TRP A 16 -4.26 2.51 4.26
CA TRP A 16 -5.15 1.67 5.08
C TRP A 16 -4.80 1.67 6.58
N ASN A 17 -3.60 2.11 6.96
CA ASN A 17 -3.25 2.40 8.35
C ASN A 17 -2.74 3.83 8.56
N GLY A 18 -3.05 4.73 7.62
CA GLY A 18 -2.60 6.12 7.61
C GLY A 18 -1.10 6.28 7.49
N PHE A 19 -0.40 5.34 6.83
CA PHE A 19 1.06 5.28 6.74
C PHE A 19 1.78 5.22 8.11
N ARG A 20 1.10 4.75 9.17
CA ARG A 20 1.63 4.77 10.54
C ARG A 20 2.56 3.59 10.85
N LYS A 21 2.33 2.46 10.19
CA LYS A 21 3.10 1.23 10.40
C LYS A 21 3.42 0.59 9.06
N MET A 22 4.64 0.11 8.90
CA MET A 22 5.05 -0.67 7.74
C MET A 22 4.76 -2.16 8.00
N GLN A 23 4.35 -2.89 6.96
CA GLN A 23 4.12 -4.32 7.04
C GLN A 23 5.19 -5.05 6.24
N GLU A 24 5.86 -6.01 6.86
CA GLU A 24 6.79 -6.88 6.16
C GLU A 24 6.01 -7.75 5.16
N MET A 25 6.57 -7.90 3.95
CA MET A 25 6.00 -8.75 2.92
C MET A 25 6.61 -10.15 3.01
N GLU A 26 5.77 -11.17 2.88
CA GLU A 26 6.18 -12.57 2.98
C GLU A 26 6.71 -13.06 1.63
N LEU A 27 7.93 -13.62 1.63
CA LEU A 27 8.48 -14.29 0.47
C LEU A 27 7.68 -15.56 0.16
N GLN A 28 7.28 -15.70 -1.10
CA GLN A 28 6.53 -16.83 -1.63
C GLN A 28 7.44 -17.77 -2.43
N GLU A 29 6.97 -19.00 -2.67
CA GLU A 29 7.73 -20.03 -3.42
C GLU A 29 8.08 -19.60 -4.86
N ASP A 30 7.28 -18.72 -5.48
CA ASP A 30 7.53 -18.18 -6.83
C ASP A 30 8.54 -17.02 -6.85
N GLY A 31 9.12 -16.69 -5.69
CA GLY A 31 10.02 -15.57 -5.48
C GLY A 31 9.33 -14.20 -5.54
N SER A 32 8.00 -14.14 -5.36
CA SER A 32 7.30 -12.89 -5.08
C SER A 32 7.30 -12.59 -3.60
N TYR A 33 7.21 -11.31 -3.26
CA TYR A 33 6.90 -10.83 -1.94
C TYR A 33 5.43 -10.47 -1.90
N MET A 34 4.70 -10.97 -0.91
CA MET A 34 3.25 -10.85 -0.85
C MET A 34 2.79 -10.23 0.47
N VAL A 35 1.74 -9.44 0.41
CA VAL A 35 1.01 -8.95 1.58
C VAL A 35 -0.47 -8.87 1.28
N THR A 36 -1.31 -9.11 2.29
CA THR A 36 -2.76 -8.91 2.19
C THR A 36 -3.13 -7.57 2.81
N VAL A 37 -3.95 -6.80 2.10
CA VAL A 37 -4.50 -5.52 2.57
C VAL A 37 -6.02 -5.53 2.42
N VAL A 38 -6.69 -4.66 3.17
CA VAL A 38 -8.15 -4.49 3.09
C VAL A 38 -8.44 -3.07 2.61
N MET A 39 -9.32 -2.96 1.61
CA MET A 39 -9.86 -1.71 1.13
C MET A 39 -10.68 -1.03 2.23
N CYS A 40 -10.34 0.20 2.63
CA CYS A 40 -11.09 0.92 3.65
C CYS A 40 -12.29 1.69 3.05
N GLU A 41 -12.92 2.54 3.86
CA GLU A 41 -14.16 3.25 3.52
C GLU A 41 -14.02 4.25 2.37
N THR A 42 -12.79 4.71 2.07
CA THR A 42 -12.51 5.60 0.94
C THR A 42 -12.63 4.89 -0.40
N ARG A 43 -12.56 3.54 -0.41
CA ARG A 43 -12.47 2.69 -1.61
C ARG A 43 -11.31 3.07 -2.54
N ALA A 44 -10.28 3.71 -1.99
CA ALA A 44 -9.10 4.12 -2.71
C ALA A 44 -7.92 4.11 -1.76
N GLU A 45 -6.95 3.23 -2.01
CA GLU A 45 -5.79 3.03 -1.16
C GLU A 45 -4.50 3.28 -1.92
N SER A 46 -3.62 4.12 -1.37
CA SER A 46 -2.32 4.43 -1.96
C SER A 46 -1.17 3.88 -1.13
N PHE A 47 -0.08 3.48 -1.78
CA PHE A 47 1.04 2.83 -1.10
C PHE A 47 2.37 2.93 -1.83
N TYR A 48 3.45 2.62 -1.11
CA TYR A 48 4.80 2.41 -1.63
C TYR A 48 5.46 1.25 -0.89
N LEU A 49 6.57 0.73 -1.42
CA LEU A 49 7.39 -0.28 -0.75
C LEU A 49 8.71 0.32 -0.27
N CYS A 50 9.39 -0.31 0.68
CA CYS A 50 10.75 0.05 1.06
C CYS A 50 11.53 -1.14 1.60
N LEU A 51 12.86 -1.03 1.59
CA LEU A 51 13.73 -2.01 2.22
C LEU A 51 14.00 -1.64 3.68
N ASN A 52 13.99 -2.64 4.57
CA ASN A 52 14.41 -2.52 5.98
C ASN A 52 13.72 -1.38 6.75
N GLU A 53 12.43 -1.14 6.48
CA GLU A 53 11.64 -0.02 7.05
C GLU A 53 12.28 1.37 6.87
N ASN A 54 13.18 1.51 5.89
CA ASN A 54 13.99 2.72 5.75
C ASN A 54 13.45 3.60 4.60
N PRO A 55 12.97 4.83 4.89
CA PRO A 55 12.46 5.76 3.88
C PRO A 55 13.49 6.18 2.81
N ALA A 56 14.79 6.00 3.06
CA ALA A 56 15.83 6.27 2.08
C ALA A 56 15.92 5.19 0.97
N TYR A 57 15.27 4.05 1.16
CA TYR A 57 15.29 2.90 0.24
C TYR A 57 13.86 2.56 -0.22
N ARG A 58 13.13 3.54 -0.73
CA ARG A 58 11.75 3.35 -1.22
C ARG A 58 11.73 2.86 -2.66
N ILE A 59 10.74 2.03 -2.94
CA ILE A 59 10.41 1.51 -4.27
C ILE A 59 9.01 2.01 -4.59
N TYR A 60 8.87 2.70 -5.72
CA TYR A 60 7.70 3.52 -6.03
C TYR A 60 7.47 3.60 -7.55
N PRO A 61 6.27 3.98 -8.02
CA PRO A 61 5.99 4.11 -9.45
C PRO A 61 6.59 5.36 -10.08
N ALA A 62 6.74 5.36 -11.40
CA ALA A 62 7.21 6.51 -12.18
C ALA A 62 6.31 7.75 -12.12
N CYS A 63 5.01 7.58 -11.85
CA CYS A 63 4.07 8.67 -11.64
C CYS A 63 3.20 8.41 -10.41
N ASN A 64 2.63 9.49 -9.86
CA ASN A 64 1.74 9.37 -8.72
C ASN A 64 0.36 8.82 -9.15
N ASN A 65 -0.31 8.10 -8.23
CA ASN A 65 -1.57 7.41 -8.48
C ASN A 65 -1.49 6.43 -9.66
N ALA A 66 -0.37 5.71 -9.78
CA ALA A 66 -0.14 4.76 -10.85
C ALA A 66 -0.81 3.41 -10.62
N ASP A 67 -1.14 2.74 -11.72
CA ASP A 67 -1.47 1.32 -11.74
C ASP A 67 -0.21 0.42 -11.68
N ASP A 68 -0.41 -0.89 -11.76
CA ASP A 68 0.63 -1.91 -11.65
C ASP A 68 1.47 -2.11 -12.93
N LYS A 69 1.13 -1.43 -14.04
CA LYS A 69 1.81 -1.56 -15.34
C LYS A 69 2.91 -0.53 -15.53
N ILE A 70 2.91 0.53 -14.73
CA ILE A 70 3.88 1.62 -14.79
C ILE A 70 5.27 1.17 -14.34
N TRP A 71 6.29 1.83 -14.87
CA TRP A 71 7.69 1.61 -14.48
C TRP A 71 7.91 1.83 -12.98
N ILE A 72 8.80 1.03 -12.40
CA ILE A 72 9.11 1.04 -10.96
C ILE A 72 10.53 1.61 -10.75
N HIS A 73 10.63 2.63 -9.91
CA HIS A 73 11.90 3.24 -9.49
C HIS A 73 12.34 2.73 -8.12
N GLY A 74 13.57 3.12 -7.75
CA GLY A 74 14.19 2.75 -6.50
C GLY A 74 14.84 1.35 -6.50
N PRO A 75 15.40 0.95 -5.35
CA PRO A 75 15.28 1.62 -4.05
C PRO A 75 16.08 2.92 -3.95
N ASP A 76 15.43 4.05 -3.66
CA ASP A 76 16.06 5.36 -3.39
C ASP A 76 15.11 6.32 -2.62
N ALA A 77 15.53 7.58 -2.42
CA ALA A 77 14.78 8.60 -1.69
C ALA A 77 14.07 9.63 -2.59
N ASN A 78 14.06 9.44 -3.92
CA ASN A 78 13.59 10.42 -4.90
C ASN A 78 12.09 10.25 -5.27
N GLU A 79 11.29 9.74 -4.34
CA GLU A 79 9.90 9.35 -4.60
C GLU A 79 8.97 10.55 -4.89
N GLU A 80 9.25 11.73 -4.32
CA GLU A 80 8.50 12.98 -4.62
C GLU A 80 6.96 12.87 -4.45
N GLY A 81 6.50 12.04 -3.53
CA GLY A 81 5.08 11.75 -3.28
C GLY A 81 4.48 10.67 -4.18
N LYS A 82 5.25 10.02 -5.07
CA LYS A 82 4.74 9.04 -6.05
C LYS A 82 4.36 7.74 -5.37
N ARG A 83 3.11 7.32 -5.56
CA ARG A 83 2.53 6.10 -4.98
C ARG A 83 1.69 5.36 -6.00
N TRP A 84 1.60 4.04 -5.81
CA TRP A 84 0.57 3.26 -6.48
C TRP A 84 -0.78 3.55 -5.85
N ILE A 85 -1.85 3.26 -6.58
CA ILE A 85 -3.22 3.34 -6.07
C ILE A 85 -4.01 2.08 -6.46
N ILE A 86 -4.70 1.49 -5.48
CA ILE A 86 -5.78 0.55 -5.71
C ILE A 86 -7.07 1.38 -5.64
N ASP A 87 -7.68 1.63 -6.78
CA ASP A 87 -8.87 2.48 -6.89
C ASP A 87 -10.11 1.64 -7.20
N GLY A 88 -10.93 1.39 -6.17
CA GLY A 88 -12.16 0.62 -6.27
C GLY A 88 -13.39 1.48 -6.53
N ARG A 89 -13.25 2.80 -6.78
CA ARG A 89 -14.40 3.71 -6.88
C ARG A 89 -15.18 3.52 -8.17
N ASP A 90 -14.48 3.38 -9.30
CA ASP A 90 -15.08 3.24 -10.63
C ASP A 90 -15.77 1.88 -10.80
N ASP A 91 -15.18 0.83 -10.23
CA ASP A 91 -15.71 -0.54 -10.25
C ASP A 91 -16.68 -0.86 -9.08
N GLU A 92 -17.02 0.16 -8.28
CA GLU A 92 -17.88 0.07 -7.10
C GLU A 92 -17.47 -1.02 -6.09
N VAL A 93 -16.16 -1.32 -5.99
CA VAL A 93 -15.61 -2.32 -5.08
C VAL A 93 -15.99 -1.99 -3.63
N PRO A 94 -16.63 -2.90 -2.88
CA PRO A 94 -17.02 -2.63 -1.50
C PRO A 94 -15.82 -2.38 -0.57
N ALA A 95 -16.01 -1.53 0.43
CA ALA A 95 -15.11 -1.48 1.57
C ALA A 95 -15.10 -2.86 2.28
N GLY A 96 -13.94 -3.27 2.79
CA GLY A 96 -13.72 -4.61 3.32
C GLY A 96 -13.21 -5.62 2.29
N THR A 97 -13.17 -5.28 1.00
CA THR A 97 -12.59 -6.15 -0.04
C THR A 97 -11.10 -6.35 0.22
N CYS A 98 -10.65 -7.60 0.17
CA CYS A 98 -9.26 -7.98 0.40
C CYS A 98 -8.48 -7.98 -0.91
N TYR A 99 -7.27 -7.44 -0.88
CA TYR A 99 -6.33 -7.51 -1.99
C TYR A 99 -5.05 -8.22 -1.57
N GLN A 100 -4.51 -9.06 -2.45
CA GLN A 100 -3.12 -9.53 -2.34
C GLN A 100 -2.25 -8.70 -3.25
N ILE A 101 -1.30 -7.96 -2.66
CA ILE A 101 -0.27 -7.23 -3.41
C ILE A 101 0.94 -8.16 -3.50
N LYS A 102 1.40 -8.38 -4.73
CA LYS A 102 2.57 -9.19 -5.05
C LYS A 102 3.62 -8.33 -5.73
N PHE A 103 4.86 -8.48 -5.30
CA PHE A 103 6.00 -7.77 -5.86
C PHE A 103 7.10 -8.76 -6.23
N TRP A 104 7.59 -8.69 -7.46
CA TRP A 104 8.73 -9.48 -7.91
C TRP A 104 9.94 -8.59 -8.03
N TRP A 105 10.97 -8.94 -7.26
CA TRP A 105 12.31 -8.41 -7.47
C TRP A 105 12.95 -9.17 -8.63
N GLY A 106 13.55 -8.45 -9.57
CA GLY A 106 14.26 -9.03 -10.69
C GLY A 106 15.28 -8.03 -11.21
N TRP A 107 16.49 -8.50 -11.53
CA TRP A 107 17.57 -7.63 -12.00
C TRP A 107 17.22 -6.84 -13.25
N GLU A 108 16.56 -7.47 -14.23
CA GLU A 108 16.16 -6.79 -15.46
C GLU A 108 14.94 -5.89 -15.26
N ARG A 109 13.96 -6.37 -14.48
CA ARG A 109 12.70 -5.66 -14.27
C ARG A 109 12.05 -6.05 -12.96
N LYS A 110 11.75 -5.03 -12.16
CA LYS A 110 10.82 -5.11 -11.02
C LYS A 110 9.38 -5.12 -11.53
N ARG A 111 8.52 -5.89 -10.87
CA ARG A 111 7.09 -5.94 -11.17
C ARG A 111 6.28 -5.88 -9.89
N ILE A 112 5.08 -5.32 -10.00
CA ILE A 112 4.08 -5.37 -8.94
C ILE A 112 2.75 -5.75 -9.59
N SER A 113 1.85 -6.32 -8.81
CA SER A 113 0.45 -6.50 -9.16
C SER A 113 -0.38 -6.61 -7.91
N TRP A 114 -1.68 -6.40 -8.03
CA TRP A 114 -2.63 -6.71 -6.97
C TRP A 114 -3.90 -7.29 -7.54
N GLU A 115 -4.52 -8.19 -6.79
CA GLU A 115 -5.75 -8.86 -7.18
C GLU A 115 -6.69 -8.98 -5.98
N GLU A 116 -7.99 -8.94 -6.26
CA GLU A 116 -9.00 -9.22 -5.25
C GLU A 116 -8.91 -10.68 -4.81
N VAL A 117 -9.00 -10.91 -3.51
CA VAL A 117 -8.97 -12.25 -2.92
C VAL A 117 -10.14 -12.46 -1.96
N SER A 118 -10.40 -13.73 -1.66
CA SER A 118 -11.46 -14.12 -0.74
C SER A 118 -11.33 -13.39 0.62
N PRO A 119 -12.45 -12.96 1.24
CA PRO A 119 -12.46 -12.31 2.56
C PRO A 119 -11.80 -13.10 3.69
N LYS A 120 -11.61 -14.41 3.53
CA LYS A 120 -10.89 -15.25 4.49
C LYS A 120 -9.45 -14.76 4.77
N HIS A 121 -8.87 -13.98 3.85
CA HIS A 121 -7.53 -13.43 4.02
C HIS A 121 -7.51 -12.11 4.82
N ALA A 122 -8.67 -11.54 5.18
CA ALA A 122 -8.76 -10.30 5.94
C ALA A 122 -8.02 -10.36 7.28
N GLU A 123 -7.90 -11.55 7.87
CA GLU A 123 -7.17 -11.76 9.14
C GLU A 123 -5.66 -11.52 9.02
N LEU A 124 -5.11 -11.62 7.81
CA LEU A 124 -3.69 -11.35 7.51
C LEU A 124 -3.40 -9.85 7.34
N ALA A 125 -4.43 -9.04 7.12
CA ALA A 125 -4.27 -7.61 6.93
C ALA A 125 -4.09 -6.88 8.27
N ILE A 126 -3.29 -5.82 8.26
CA ILE A 126 -3.23 -4.90 9.40
C ILE A 126 -4.61 -4.25 9.57
N LYS A 127 -5.17 -4.40 10.77
CA LYS A 127 -6.40 -3.70 11.16
C LYS A 127 -6.06 -2.27 11.57
N SER A 128 -6.85 -1.31 11.09
CA SER A 128 -6.77 0.08 11.51
C SER A 128 -8.17 0.62 11.79
N GLU A 129 -8.29 1.45 12.82
CA GLU A 129 -9.49 2.23 13.07
C GLU A 129 -9.25 3.65 12.59
N HIS A 130 -10.09 4.12 11.66
CA HIS A 130 -10.03 5.49 11.17
C HIS A 130 -10.88 6.41 12.04
N SER A 131 -10.32 7.56 12.41
CA SER A 131 -11.06 8.63 13.08
C SER A 131 -11.19 9.81 12.13
N TYR A 132 -12.42 10.23 11.87
CA TYR A 132 -12.73 11.33 10.97
C TYR A 132 -13.03 12.60 11.77
N PHE A 133 -12.52 13.73 11.29
CA PHE A 133 -12.76 15.04 11.88
C PHE A 133 -13.16 16.01 10.78
N VAL A 134 -14.05 16.95 11.10
CA VAL A 134 -14.41 18.09 10.25
C VAL A 134 -13.85 19.37 10.86
N SER A 135 -13.35 20.26 10.00
CA SER A 135 -12.98 21.62 10.37
C SER A 135 -13.59 22.60 9.38
N GLY A 136 -14.12 23.71 9.89
CA GLY A 136 -14.71 24.77 9.09
C GLY A 136 -15.05 25.98 9.95
N THR A 137 -15.55 27.03 9.32
CA THR A 137 -15.92 28.26 10.03
C THR A 137 -16.97 28.02 11.12
N TRP A 138 -17.88 27.06 10.93
CA TRP A 138 -18.87 26.65 11.93
C TRP A 138 -18.31 25.81 13.08
N THR A 139 -17.11 25.23 12.93
CA THR A 139 -16.36 24.62 14.03
C THR A 139 -15.32 25.58 14.60
N THR A 140 -15.36 26.86 14.23
CA THR A 140 -14.33 27.86 14.53
C THR A 140 -12.92 27.44 14.09
N ASN A 141 -12.84 26.70 12.98
CA ASN A 141 -11.64 26.03 12.46
C ASN A 141 -11.04 24.98 13.42
N GLY A 142 -11.75 24.61 14.48
CA GLY A 142 -11.40 23.48 15.34
C GLY A 142 -11.71 22.14 14.68
N LEU A 143 -10.93 21.12 15.03
CA LEU A 143 -11.23 19.73 14.65
C LEU A 143 -12.39 19.21 15.50
N GLN A 144 -13.50 18.88 14.86
CA GLN A 144 -14.65 18.24 15.50
C GLN A 144 -14.78 16.81 14.99
N ALA A 145 -14.84 15.83 15.90
CA ALA A 145 -14.99 14.43 15.53
C ALA A 145 -16.32 14.19 14.78
N MET A 146 -16.26 13.44 13.69
CA MET A 146 -17.43 12.95 12.99
C MET A 146 -17.86 11.63 13.60
N THR A 147 -19.09 11.56 14.11
CA THR A 147 -19.71 10.35 14.63
C THR A 147 -20.66 9.76 13.59
N LYS A 148 -20.67 8.43 13.44
CA LYS A 148 -21.66 7.71 12.62
C LYS A 148 -23.06 7.82 13.21
#